data_AF-C3ZMA0-F1
#
_entry.id   AF-C3ZMA0-F1
#
_cell.length_a   1.000
_cell.length_b   1.000
_cell.length_c   1.000
_cell.angle_alpha   90.00
_cell.angle_beta   90.00
_cell.angle_gamma   90.00
#
_symmetry.space_group_name_H-M   'P 1'
#
loop_
_entity.id
_entity.type
_entity.pdbx_description
1 polymer ?
#
loop_
_entity_poly.entity_id
_entity_poly.type
_entity_poly.pdbx_seq_one_letter_code
_entity_poly.pdbx_strand_id
1 'polypeptide(L)'
;RISAFFWGIGILVAISTYTANLAAFLTVKHVDNSISSPEDLLGQTEISYGTIRNYATWVSFKTTTTEPYKSLGVVMQANEESVLVDNLQEGLDKMRTEKYALFADSAELDYHASRKPCDLQFIGRLFWQTGYGIFLPKNSRYTMEFNRVIVAAKERGVFDALDAKWIKSQECSGTKKTVLESSVIGLQDMLGVFVLVYGGMALALIVLIGEFVYK
;
A
#
# COMPACT_ATOMS: atom_id res chain seq x y z
N ARG A 1 -17.64 2.76 52.73
CA ARG A 1 -16.89 1.50 52.49
C ARG A 1 -17.43 0.75 51.27
N ILE A 2 -18.72 0.43 51.23
CA ILE A 2 -19.35 -0.24 50.06
C ILE A 2 -19.24 0.62 48.80
N SER A 3 -19.53 1.92 48.87
CA SER A 3 -19.40 2.83 47.72
C SER A 3 -17.96 2.95 47.20
N ALA A 4 -16.95 2.90 48.09
CA ALA A 4 -15.55 2.93 47.69
C ALA A 4 -15.12 1.64 46.98
N PHE A 5 -15.71 0.50 47.37
CA PHE A 5 -15.47 -0.78 46.72
C PHE A 5 -16.03 -0.81 45.29
N PHE A 6 -17.28 -0.37 45.10
CA PHE A 6 -17.87 -0.25 43.76
C PHE A 6 -17.14 0.77 42.88
N TRP A 7 -16.71 1.89 43.46
CA TRP A 7 -15.91 2.89 42.78
C TRP A 7 -14.54 2.34 42.33
N GLY A 8 -13.87 1.59 43.21
CA GLY A 8 -12.59 0.95 42.90
C GLY A 8 -12.70 -0.08 41.77
N ILE A 9 -13.75 -0.91 41.77
CA ILE A 9 -14.01 -1.86 40.68
C ILE A 9 -14.26 -1.10 39.37
N GLY A 10 -15.04 -0.02 39.40
CA GLY A 10 -15.30 0.81 38.22
C GLY A 10 -14.02 1.37 37.60
N ILE A 11 -13.12 1.91 38.41
CA ILE A 11 -11.82 2.42 37.95
C ILE A 11 -10.96 1.29 37.37
N LEU A 12 -10.91 0.14 38.04
CA LEU A 12 -10.09 -0.99 37.59
C LEU A 12 -10.55 -1.51 36.22
N VAL A 13 -11.87 -1.62 36.02
CA VAL A 13 -12.44 -2.01 34.72
C VAL A 13 -12.14 -0.97 33.64
N ALA A 14 -12.24 0.33 33.96
CA ALA A 14 -11.94 1.40 33.02
C ALA A 14 -10.46 1.38 32.58
N ILE A 15 -9.51 1.28 33.52
CA ILE A 15 -8.08 1.20 33.22
C ILE A 15 -7.75 -0.05 32.41
N SER A 16 -8.33 -1.19 32.77
CA SER A 16 -8.11 -2.46 32.06
C SER A 16 -8.62 -2.38 30.62
N THR A 17 -9.79 -1.77 30.40
CA THR A 17 -10.36 -1.61 29.05
C THR A 17 -9.54 -0.62 28.22
N TYR A 18 -9.10 0.49 28.82
CA TYR A 18 -8.26 1.47 28.14
C TYR A 18 -6.91 0.88 27.74
N THR A 19 -6.24 0.17 28.65
CA THR A 19 -4.95 -0.48 28.38
C THR A 19 -5.07 -1.58 27.32
N ALA A 20 -6.15 -2.37 27.35
CA ALA A 20 -6.43 -3.37 26.31
C ALA A 20 -6.65 -2.74 24.93
N ASN A 21 -7.47 -1.70 24.85
CA ASN A 21 -7.74 -0.99 23.59
C ASN A 21 -6.49 -0.29 23.04
N LEU A 22 -5.70 0.33 23.93
CA LEU A 22 -4.43 0.96 23.54
C LEU A 22 -3.44 -0.08 23.02
N ALA A 23 -3.29 -1.23 23.70
CA ALA A 23 -2.44 -2.31 23.24
C ALA A 23 -2.89 -2.86 21.88
N ALA A 24 -4.19 -3.05 21.68
CA ALA A 24 -4.75 -3.45 20.40
C ALA A 24 -4.40 -2.44 19.30
N PHE A 25 -4.55 -1.14 19.57
CA PHE A 25 -4.18 -0.08 18.63
C PHE A 25 -2.68 -0.07 18.31
N LEU A 26 -1.82 -0.19 19.32
CA LEU A 26 -0.37 -0.24 19.12
C LEU A 26 0.11 -1.48 18.37
N THR A 27 -0.62 -2.60 18.47
CA THR A 27 -0.31 -3.82 17.71
C THR A 27 -0.75 -3.74 16.26
N VAL A 28 -1.73 -2.90 15.93
CA VAL A 28 -2.17 -2.68 14.54
C VAL A 28 -1.44 -1.47 13.99
N LYS A 29 -0.31 -1.70 13.34
CA LYS A 29 0.26 -0.67 12.45
C LYS A 29 -0.69 -0.52 11.27
N HIS A 30 -1.44 0.56 11.23
CA HIS A 30 -2.07 1.00 10.00
C HIS A 30 -0.93 1.36 9.04
N VAL A 31 -0.72 0.54 8.02
CA VAL A 31 -0.06 1.01 6.82
C VAL A 31 -1.07 1.98 6.23
N ASP A 32 -0.84 3.28 6.40
CA ASP A 32 -1.62 4.33 5.76
C ASP A 32 -1.38 4.22 4.26
N ASN A 33 -2.05 3.26 3.63
CA ASN A 33 -2.15 3.20 2.18
C ASN A 33 -3.05 4.37 1.79
N SER A 34 -2.41 5.52 1.54
CA SER A 34 -3.07 6.75 1.06
C SER A 34 -3.85 6.52 -0.24
N ILE A 35 -3.60 5.41 -0.94
CA ILE A 35 -4.28 5.00 -2.16
C ILE A 35 -4.73 3.55 -2.01
N SER A 36 -6.02 3.31 -2.16
CA SER A 36 -6.61 1.96 -2.20
C SER A 36 -7.19 1.62 -3.57
N SER A 37 -7.54 2.66 -4.33
CA SER A 37 -8.24 2.56 -5.60
C SER A 37 -7.71 3.56 -6.64
N PRO A 38 -7.87 3.29 -7.94
CA PRO A 38 -7.53 4.27 -8.98
C PRO A 38 -8.35 5.57 -8.89
N GLU A 39 -9.54 5.54 -8.28
CA GLU A 39 -10.36 6.71 -8.00
C GLU A 39 -9.69 7.65 -6.97
N ASP A 40 -9.03 7.09 -5.95
CA ASP A 40 -8.30 7.86 -4.95
C ASP A 40 -7.19 8.70 -5.60
N LEU A 41 -6.56 8.17 -6.67
CA LEU A 41 -5.52 8.88 -7.41
C LEU A 41 -6.02 10.15 -8.11
N LEU A 42 -7.30 10.19 -8.52
CA LEU A 42 -7.91 11.37 -9.12
C LEU A 42 -8.29 12.43 -8.08
N GLY A 43 -8.55 12.02 -6.84
CA GLY A 43 -8.93 12.92 -5.75
C GLY A 43 -7.77 13.66 -5.10
N GLN A 44 -6.54 13.34 -5.47
CA GLN A 44 -5.31 13.84 -4.85
C GLN A 44 -4.29 14.31 -5.91
N THR A 45 -3.37 15.18 -5.51
CA THR A 45 -2.33 15.75 -6.39
C THR A 45 -0.91 15.49 -5.92
N GLU A 46 -0.74 14.81 -4.79
CA GLU A 46 0.56 14.57 -4.16
C GLU A 46 1.34 13.43 -4.83
N ILE A 47 0.62 12.41 -5.30
CA ILE A 47 1.15 11.19 -5.90
C ILE A 47 0.93 11.29 -7.41
N SER A 48 2.03 11.43 -8.13
CA SER A 48 2.02 11.42 -9.59
C SER A 48 1.79 9.99 -10.08
N TYR A 49 1.18 9.83 -11.26
CA TYR A 49 0.91 8.50 -11.80
C TYR A 49 1.07 8.46 -13.30
N GLY A 50 1.54 7.33 -13.83
CA GLY A 50 1.85 7.19 -15.23
C GLY A 50 2.13 5.77 -15.66
N THR A 51 2.61 5.61 -16.89
CA THR A 51 2.91 4.32 -17.51
C THR A 51 4.13 4.44 -18.41
N ILE A 52 4.49 3.34 -19.07
CA ILE A 52 5.64 3.28 -19.97
C ILE A 52 5.25 3.83 -21.35
N ARG A 53 6.11 4.67 -21.91
CA ARG A 53 5.96 5.27 -23.24
C ARG A 53 5.87 4.18 -24.29
N ASN A 54 4.95 4.35 -25.25
CA ASN A 54 4.71 3.41 -26.35
C ASN A 54 4.34 1.97 -25.91
N TYR A 55 3.92 1.77 -24.66
CA TYR A 55 3.48 0.46 -24.18
C TYR A 55 1.98 0.23 -24.42
N ALA A 56 1.55 -1.05 -24.41
CA ALA A 56 0.14 -1.41 -24.60
C ALA A 56 -0.78 -0.72 -23.59
N THR A 57 -0.33 -0.61 -22.33
CA THR A 57 -1.03 0.10 -21.26
C THR A 57 -1.29 1.57 -21.62
N TRP A 58 -0.33 2.26 -22.24
CA TRP A 58 -0.51 3.66 -22.67
C TRP A 58 -1.57 3.79 -23.76
N VAL A 59 -1.56 2.89 -24.73
CA VAL A 59 -2.58 2.83 -25.79
C VAL A 59 -3.96 2.56 -25.18
N SER A 60 -4.06 1.68 -24.18
CA SER A 60 -5.31 1.43 -23.45
C SER A 60 -5.82 2.68 -22.75
N PHE A 61 -4.97 3.44 -22.06
CA PHE A 61 -5.37 4.71 -21.44
C PHE A 61 -5.83 5.77 -22.44
N LYS A 62 -5.25 5.81 -23.65
CA LYS A 62 -5.68 6.73 -24.72
C LYS A 62 -7.02 6.36 -25.34
N THR A 63 -7.34 5.07 -25.38
CA THR A 63 -8.52 4.54 -26.09
C THR A 63 -9.70 4.22 -25.19
N THR A 64 -9.45 4.07 -23.88
CA THR A 64 -10.48 3.66 -22.91
C THR A 64 -11.59 4.72 -22.78
N THR A 65 -12.82 4.24 -22.68
CA THR A 65 -14.00 5.08 -22.42
C THR A 65 -14.55 4.90 -21.01
N THR A 66 -14.01 3.95 -20.25
CA THR A 66 -14.49 3.56 -18.92
C THR A 66 -13.83 4.39 -17.82
N GLU A 67 -14.64 4.99 -16.94
CA GLU A 67 -14.15 5.65 -15.71
C GLU A 67 -13.74 4.60 -14.66
N PRO A 68 -12.73 4.89 -13.82
CA PRO A 68 -11.94 6.14 -13.72
C PRO A 68 -10.77 6.24 -14.73
N TYR A 69 -10.50 5.17 -15.48
CA TYR A 69 -9.30 5.07 -16.33
C TYR A 69 -9.25 6.11 -17.45
N LYS A 70 -10.41 6.52 -17.96
CA LYS A 70 -10.51 7.61 -18.93
C LYS A 70 -10.02 8.93 -18.34
N SER A 71 -10.53 9.33 -17.17
CA SER A 71 -10.07 10.55 -16.49
C SER A 71 -8.58 10.50 -16.14
N LEU A 72 -8.10 9.35 -15.66
CA LEU A 72 -6.67 9.13 -15.40
C LEU A 72 -5.84 9.33 -16.67
N GLY A 73 -6.27 8.75 -17.80
CA GLY A 73 -5.60 8.89 -19.10
C GLY A 73 -5.52 10.34 -19.59
N VAL A 74 -6.57 11.14 -19.38
CA VAL A 74 -6.57 12.58 -19.74
C VAL A 74 -5.53 13.34 -18.93
N VAL A 75 -5.46 13.10 -17.61
CA VAL A 75 -4.46 13.77 -16.73
C VAL A 75 -3.04 13.33 -17.10
N MET A 76 -2.84 12.04 -17.40
CA MET A 76 -1.55 11.52 -17.87
C MET A 76 -1.14 12.18 -19.19
N GLN A 77 -2.08 12.37 -20.12
CA GLN A 77 -1.82 13.00 -21.41
C GLN A 77 -1.46 14.49 -21.25
N ALA A 78 -2.09 15.20 -20.32
CA ALA A 78 -1.76 16.59 -20.02
C ALA A 78 -0.34 16.76 -19.45
N ASN A 79 0.20 15.74 -18.79
CA ASN A 79 1.52 15.75 -18.14
C ASN A 79 2.49 14.71 -18.74
N GLU A 80 2.34 14.40 -20.04
CA GLU A 80 2.98 13.25 -20.70
C GLU A 80 4.52 13.24 -20.55
N GLU A 81 5.18 14.40 -20.55
CA GLU A 81 6.64 14.48 -20.39
C GLU A 81 7.12 14.17 -18.97
N SER A 82 6.33 14.51 -17.95
CA SER A 82 6.74 14.34 -16.55
C SER A 82 6.29 13.02 -15.95
N VAL A 83 5.20 12.41 -16.44
CA VAL A 83 4.64 11.19 -15.84
C VAL A 83 4.96 9.92 -16.60
N LEU A 84 5.20 9.97 -17.92
CA LEU A 84 5.58 8.76 -18.66
C LEU A 84 7.07 8.49 -18.53
N VAL A 85 7.41 7.21 -18.44
CA VAL A 85 8.79 6.70 -18.37
C VAL A 85 9.12 5.92 -19.65
N ASP A 86 10.39 5.86 -20.06
CA ASP A 86 10.76 5.20 -21.31
C ASP A 86 10.90 3.69 -21.15
N ASN A 87 11.18 3.21 -19.93
CA ASN A 87 11.33 1.78 -19.64
C ASN A 87 10.78 1.43 -18.24
N LEU A 88 10.58 0.13 -17.99
CA LEU A 88 10.08 -0.32 -16.69
C LEU A 88 11.04 0.03 -15.55
N GLN A 89 12.35 -0.17 -15.72
CA GLN A 89 13.32 0.04 -14.63
C GLN A 89 13.32 1.50 -14.16
N GLU A 90 13.26 2.45 -15.09
CA GLU A 90 13.08 3.87 -14.80
C GLU A 90 11.79 4.13 -14.02
N GLY A 91 10.69 3.47 -14.41
CA GLY A 91 9.43 3.51 -13.65
C GLY A 91 9.58 3.00 -12.22
N LEU A 92 10.25 1.86 -12.03
CA LEU A 92 10.48 1.26 -10.72
C LEU A 92 11.39 2.14 -9.86
N ASP A 93 12.45 2.71 -10.43
CA ASP A 93 13.37 3.58 -9.72
C ASP A 93 12.69 4.91 -9.34
N LYS A 94 11.87 5.45 -10.23
CA LYS A 94 11.05 6.63 -9.95
C LYS A 94 10.06 6.41 -8.81
N MET A 95 9.42 5.24 -8.74
CA MET A 95 8.57 4.86 -7.60
C MET A 95 9.33 4.80 -6.27
N ARG A 96 10.64 4.54 -6.29
CA ARG A 96 11.48 4.47 -5.09
C ARG A 96 11.98 5.84 -4.65
N THR A 97 12.20 6.75 -5.58
CA THR A 97 12.73 8.09 -5.30
C THR A 97 11.63 9.11 -5.04
N GLU A 98 10.48 8.96 -5.69
CA GLU A 98 9.39 9.94 -5.70
C GLU A 98 8.06 9.29 -5.32
N LYS A 99 7.07 10.11 -4.93
CA LYS A 99 5.68 9.66 -4.74
C LYS A 99 5.03 9.43 -6.11
N TYR A 100 5.29 8.26 -6.68
CA TYR A 100 4.85 7.91 -8.02
C TYR A 100 4.16 6.53 -8.05
N ALA A 101 3.06 6.42 -8.81
CA ALA A 101 2.34 5.18 -9.06
C ALA A 101 2.47 4.76 -10.53
N LEU A 102 3.01 3.57 -10.76
CA LEU A 102 3.21 3.03 -12.10
C LEU A 102 2.09 2.06 -12.49
N PHE A 103 1.48 2.30 -13.65
CA PHE A 103 0.61 1.35 -14.32
C PHE A 103 1.40 0.56 -15.37
N ALA A 104 1.51 -0.74 -15.17
CA ALA A 104 2.18 -1.67 -16.09
C ALA A 104 1.51 -3.06 -16.02
N ASP A 105 2.12 -4.05 -16.66
CA ASP A 105 1.60 -5.41 -16.65
C ASP A 105 1.72 -6.05 -15.26
N SER A 106 0.64 -6.68 -14.81
CA SER A 106 0.53 -7.33 -13.51
C SER A 106 1.61 -8.37 -13.25
N ALA A 107 1.95 -9.22 -14.23
CA ALA A 107 2.94 -10.27 -14.04
C ALA A 107 4.35 -9.69 -13.78
N GLU A 108 4.65 -8.56 -14.44
CA GLU A 108 5.93 -7.87 -14.30
C GLU A 108 6.01 -7.13 -12.96
N LEU A 109 4.94 -6.44 -12.58
CA LEU A 109 4.83 -5.76 -11.30
C LEU A 109 4.88 -6.74 -10.12
N ASP A 110 4.15 -7.85 -10.18
CA ASP A 110 4.16 -8.89 -9.13
C ASP A 110 5.54 -9.53 -8.98
N TYR A 111 6.25 -9.76 -10.09
CA TYR A 111 7.62 -10.24 -10.07
C TYR A 111 8.57 -9.27 -9.37
N HIS A 112 8.45 -7.97 -9.64
CA HIS A 112 9.31 -6.96 -9.00
C HIS A 112 8.93 -6.69 -7.55
N ALA A 113 7.64 -6.72 -7.20
CA ALA A 113 7.17 -6.54 -5.83
C ALA A 113 7.50 -7.73 -4.90
N SER A 114 7.62 -8.94 -5.45
CA SER A 114 7.97 -10.15 -4.68
C SER A 114 9.48 -10.31 -4.43
N ARG A 115 10.31 -9.40 -4.93
CA ARG A 115 11.78 -9.43 -4.83
C ARG A 115 12.35 -8.34 -3.94
N LYS A 116 13.54 -8.60 -3.40
CA LYS A 116 14.26 -7.61 -2.59
C LYS A 116 14.51 -6.34 -3.41
N PRO A 117 14.38 -5.15 -2.79
CA PRO A 117 14.31 -4.91 -1.34
C PRO A 117 12.89 -4.90 -0.72
N CYS A 118 11.85 -5.40 -1.41
CA CYS A 118 10.48 -5.49 -0.88
C CYS A 118 9.87 -4.13 -0.52
N ASP A 119 10.20 -3.13 -1.33
CA ASP A 119 9.82 -1.72 -1.21
C ASP A 119 8.63 -1.34 -2.09
N LEU A 120 8.17 -2.27 -2.93
CA LEU A 120 7.05 -2.08 -3.84
C LEU A 120 5.87 -2.95 -3.42
N GLN A 121 4.66 -2.45 -3.67
CA GLN A 121 3.42 -3.17 -3.42
C GLN A 121 2.45 -3.00 -4.59
N PHE A 122 1.74 -4.07 -4.92
CA PHE A 122 0.63 -4.02 -5.85
C PHE A 122 -0.62 -3.49 -5.12
N ILE A 123 -1.29 -2.49 -5.71
CA ILE A 123 -2.48 -1.85 -5.15
C ILE A 123 -3.65 -2.01 -6.12
N GLY A 124 -4.83 -2.29 -5.57
CA GLY A 124 -6.08 -2.33 -6.33
C GLY A 124 -6.35 -3.70 -6.96
N ARG A 125 -7.19 -3.69 -8.00
CA ARG A 125 -7.60 -4.89 -8.74
C ARG A 125 -7.05 -4.85 -10.15
N LEU A 126 -6.85 -6.02 -10.73
CA LEU A 126 -6.53 -6.16 -12.15
C LEU A 126 -7.64 -5.51 -13.00
N PHE A 127 -7.20 -4.64 -13.90
CA PHE A 127 -8.03 -3.97 -14.89
C PHE A 127 -7.50 -4.31 -16.28
N TRP A 128 -8.37 -4.34 -17.28
CA TRP A 128 -8.11 -4.89 -18.61
C TRP A 128 -7.56 -6.32 -18.58
N GLN A 129 -8.46 -7.30 -18.76
CA GLN A 129 -8.06 -8.69 -18.89
C GLN A 129 -7.33 -8.89 -20.22
N THR A 130 -6.01 -8.80 -20.16
CA THR A 130 -5.09 -9.07 -21.25
C THR A 130 -4.40 -10.41 -21.02
N GLY A 131 -3.85 -11.00 -22.07
CA GLY A 131 -3.18 -12.29 -22.00
C GLY A 131 -2.02 -12.38 -22.97
N TYR A 132 -0.98 -13.10 -22.56
CA TYR A 132 0.16 -13.41 -23.41
C TYR A 132 -0.17 -14.52 -24.40
N GLY A 133 0.36 -14.39 -25.62
CA GLY A 133 0.21 -15.37 -26.69
C GLY A 133 1.53 -15.70 -27.35
N ILE A 134 1.63 -16.91 -27.89
CA ILE A 134 2.76 -17.33 -28.73
C ILE A 134 2.37 -17.10 -30.19
N PHE A 135 3.18 -16.32 -30.91
CA PHE A 135 2.93 -15.99 -32.30
C PHE A 135 3.71 -16.94 -33.22
N LEU A 136 2.99 -17.56 -34.16
CA LEU A 136 3.55 -18.36 -35.24
C LEU A 136 3.35 -17.65 -36.58
N PRO A 137 4.20 -17.93 -37.61
CA PRO A 137 3.96 -17.42 -38.96
C PRO A 137 2.56 -17.74 -39.45
N LYS A 138 1.98 -16.83 -40.25
CA LYS A 138 0.67 -17.06 -40.86
C LYS A 138 0.66 -18.40 -41.60
N ASN A 139 -0.41 -19.17 -41.41
CA ASN A 139 -0.60 -20.51 -41.99
C ASN A 139 0.45 -21.56 -41.55
N SER A 140 1.07 -21.40 -40.38
CA SER A 140 1.94 -22.43 -39.81
C SER A 140 1.17 -23.74 -39.56
N ARG A 141 1.74 -24.87 -40.00
CA ARG A 141 1.21 -26.22 -39.74
C ARG A 141 1.15 -26.58 -38.25
N TYR A 142 1.88 -25.85 -37.41
CA TYR A 142 2.02 -26.13 -35.99
C TYR A 142 1.00 -25.40 -35.11
N THR A 143 0.26 -24.43 -35.65
CA THR A 143 -0.64 -23.59 -34.85
C THR A 143 -1.67 -24.41 -34.07
N MET A 144 -2.29 -25.41 -34.70
CA MET A 144 -3.26 -26.29 -34.04
C MET A 144 -2.62 -27.17 -32.96
N GLU A 145 -1.40 -27.65 -33.22
CA GLU A 145 -0.69 -28.52 -32.28
C GLU A 145 -0.25 -27.73 -31.03
N PHE A 146 0.30 -26.51 -31.20
CA PHE A 146 0.63 -25.62 -30.09
C PHE A 146 -0.60 -25.26 -29.27
N ASN A 147 -1.72 -24.90 -29.91
CA ASN A 147 -2.95 -24.56 -29.20
C ASN A 147 -3.44 -25.72 -28.33
N ARG A 148 -3.42 -26.96 -28.87
CA ARG A 148 -3.82 -28.15 -28.10
C ARG A 148 -2.91 -28.36 -26.90
N VAL A 149 -1.59 -28.25 -27.07
CA VAL A 149 -0.63 -28.42 -25.97
C VAL A 149 -0.79 -27.33 -24.91
N ILE A 150 -1.01 -26.08 -25.30
CA ILE A 150 -1.23 -24.96 -24.37
C ILE A 150 -2.50 -25.17 -23.55
N VAL A 151 -3.60 -25.60 -24.17
CA VAL A 151 -4.85 -25.91 -23.46
C VAL A 151 -4.63 -27.06 -22.48
N ALA A 152 -3.99 -28.16 -22.92
CA ALA A 152 -3.69 -29.30 -22.05
C ALA A 152 -2.75 -28.91 -20.88
N ALA A 153 -1.79 -28.01 -21.11
CA ALA A 153 -0.91 -27.49 -20.07
C ALA A 153 -1.67 -26.63 -19.06
N LYS A 154 -2.63 -25.82 -19.53
CA LYS A 154 -3.51 -25.02 -18.67
C LYS A 154 -4.42 -25.91 -17.80
N GLU A 155 -5.08 -26.90 -18.39
CA GLU A 155 -5.94 -27.85 -17.67
C GLU A 155 -5.17 -28.65 -16.62
N ARG A 156 -3.89 -28.92 -16.86
CA ARG A 156 -2.99 -29.60 -15.91
C ARG A 156 -2.39 -28.68 -14.86
N GLY A 157 -2.70 -27.38 -14.86
CA GLY A 157 -2.16 -26.41 -13.90
C GLY A 157 -0.67 -26.11 -14.09
N VAL A 158 -0.09 -26.36 -15.28
CA VAL A 158 1.33 -26.13 -15.53
C VAL A 158 1.68 -24.64 -15.40
N PHE A 159 0.81 -23.75 -15.88
CA PHE A 159 1.03 -22.31 -15.79
C PHE A 159 0.94 -21.81 -14.34
N ASP A 160 0.03 -22.36 -13.53
CA ASP A 160 -0.07 -22.01 -12.11
C ASP A 160 1.20 -22.43 -11.35
N ALA A 161 1.75 -23.60 -11.68
CA ALA A 161 3.02 -24.06 -11.12
C ALA A 161 4.21 -23.18 -11.56
N LEU A 162 4.21 -22.69 -12.80
CA LEU A 162 5.24 -21.77 -13.29
C LEU A 162 5.13 -20.39 -12.63
N ASP A 163 3.91 -19.86 -12.49
CA ASP A 163 3.62 -18.60 -11.82
C ASP A 163 4.08 -18.64 -10.34
N ALA A 164 3.70 -19.70 -9.62
CA ALA A 164 4.13 -19.92 -8.24
C ALA A 164 5.66 -20.02 -8.10
N LYS A 165 6.34 -20.62 -9.09
CA LYS A 165 7.78 -20.83 -9.07
C LYS A 165 8.58 -19.59 -9.44
N TRP A 166 8.16 -18.86 -10.47
CA TRP A 166 8.98 -17.82 -11.10
C TRP A 166 8.54 -16.39 -10.77
N ILE A 167 7.24 -16.18 -10.56
CA ILE A 167 6.66 -14.85 -10.31
C ILE A 167 6.45 -14.65 -8.82
N LYS A 168 5.73 -15.57 -8.15
CA LYS A 168 5.44 -15.48 -6.70
C LYS A 168 6.58 -16.00 -5.81
N SER A 169 7.79 -16.10 -6.35
CA SER A 169 8.97 -16.58 -5.62
C SER A 169 9.19 -15.75 -4.35
N GLN A 170 9.29 -16.44 -3.22
CA GLN A 170 9.13 -15.91 -1.87
C GLN A 170 10.34 -15.13 -1.32
N GLU A 171 11.07 -14.37 -2.14
CA GLU A 171 12.18 -13.55 -1.61
C GLU A 171 11.68 -12.50 -0.60
N CYS A 172 10.48 -11.95 -0.82
CA CYS A 172 9.78 -11.05 0.08
C CYS A 172 8.75 -11.74 1.00
N SER A 173 8.72 -13.07 1.06
CA SER A 173 7.77 -13.76 1.96
C SER A 173 8.17 -13.70 3.43
N GLY A 174 9.41 -13.30 3.72
CA GLY A 174 9.86 -12.85 5.05
C GLY A 174 9.60 -11.36 5.30
N THR A 175 9.05 -10.65 4.31
CA THR A 175 8.78 -9.22 4.30
C THR A 175 7.29 -8.94 3.99
N LYS A 176 6.39 -9.80 4.47
CA LYS A 176 5.45 -9.18 5.42
C LYS A 176 6.41 -8.58 6.43
N LYS A 177 6.57 -7.25 6.47
CA LYS A 177 7.08 -6.63 7.69
C LYS A 177 6.17 -7.21 8.75
N THR A 178 6.59 -8.32 9.37
CA THR A 178 5.88 -8.87 10.50
C THR A 178 5.88 -7.67 11.40
N VAL A 179 4.68 -7.21 11.68
CA VAL A 179 4.37 -6.06 12.52
C VAL A 179 5.11 -6.12 13.89
N LEU A 180 5.73 -7.28 14.16
CA LEU A 180 6.72 -7.64 15.16
C LEU A 180 8.15 -7.06 15.00
N GLU A 181 8.49 -6.30 13.96
CA GLU A 181 9.65 -5.42 14.08
C GLU A 181 9.21 -4.30 15.02
N SER A 182 9.52 -4.54 16.30
CA SER A 182 9.17 -3.73 17.46
C SER A 182 9.38 -2.26 17.13
N SER A 183 8.28 -1.57 16.79
CA SER A 183 8.27 -0.12 16.88
C SER A 183 8.43 0.17 18.35
N VAL A 184 9.67 0.41 18.76
CA VAL A 184 9.98 0.98 20.06
C VAL A 184 9.17 2.26 20.13
N ILE A 185 8.27 2.35 21.11
CA ILE A 185 7.41 3.53 21.30
C ILE A 185 8.33 4.75 21.34
N GLY A 186 8.16 5.64 20.36
CA GLY A 186 9.03 6.80 20.21
C GLY A 186 8.72 7.85 21.27
N LEU A 187 9.70 8.71 21.56
CA LEU A 187 9.48 9.87 22.45
C LEU A 187 8.34 10.78 21.92
N GLN A 188 8.17 10.82 20.59
CA GLN A 188 7.15 11.61 19.91
C GLN A 188 5.73 11.11 20.17
N ASP A 189 5.54 9.80 20.32
CA ASP A 189 4.23 9.20 20.66
C ASP A 189 3.80 9.55 22.11
N MET A 190 4.77 9.80 23.00
CA MET A 190 4.53 10.17 24.39
C MET A 190 4.49 11.69 24.64
N LEU A 191 4.65 12.52 23.61
CA LEU A 191 4.74 13.97 23.74
C LEU A 191 3.49 14.57 24.40
N GLY A 192 2.30 14.05 24.08
CA GLY A 192 1.05 14.47 24.72
C GLY A 192 1.02 14.25 26.24
N VAL A 193 1.61 13.15 26.73
CA VAL A 193 1.68 12.86 28.17
C VAL A 193 2.59 13.86 28.88
N PHE A 194 3.75 14.18 28.28
CA PHE A 194 4.66 15.17 28.84
C PHE A 194 4.03 16.56 28.93
N VAL A 195 3.31 16.99 27.89
CA VAL A 195 2.61 18.28 27.88
C VAL A 195 1.57 18.37 29.02
N LEU A 196 0.81 17.30 29.26
CA LEU A 196 -0.16 17.26 30.36
C LEU A 196 0.51 17.34 31.74
N VAL A 197 1.62 16.62 31.95
CA VAL A 197 2.34 16.63 33.23
C VAL A 197 2.92 18.02 33.52
N TYR A 198 3.63 18.62 32.54
CA TYR A 198 4.20 19.96 32.73
C TYR A 198 3.12 21.03 32.88
N GLY A 199 2.04 20.95 32.11
CA GLY A 199 0.88 21.84 32.25
C GLY A 199 0.25 21.75 33.64
N GLY A 200 0.06 20.54 34.16
CA GLY A 200 -0.45 20.32 35.52
C GLY A 200 0.48 20.87 36.60
N MET A 201 1.80 20.69 36.43
CA MET A 201 2.80 21.19 37.37
C MET A 201 2.84 22.73 37.40
N ALA A 202 2.75 23.37 36.23
CA ALA A 202 2.66 24.83 36.14
C ALA A 202 1.37 25.37 36.77
N LEU A 203 0.23 24.71 36.53
CA LEU A 203 -1.05 25.12 37.10
C LEU A 203 -1.06 24.95 38.63
N ALA A 204 -0.48 23.88 39.16
CA ALA A 204 -0.30 23.69 40.59
C ALA A 204 0.57 24.78 41.22
N LEU A 205 1.67 25.18 40.56
CA LEU A 205 2.51 26.29 41.02
C LEU A 205 1.76 27.62 41.04
N ILE A 206 0.95 27.91 40.02
CA ILE A 206 0.15 29.14 39.96
C ILE A 206 -0.87 29.17 41.10
N VAL A 207 -1.56 28.05 41.36
CA VAL A 207 -2.51 27.96 42.48
C VAL A 207 -1.80 28.15 43.82
N LEU A 208 -0.63 27.56 44.01
CA LEU A 208 0.17 27.70 45.23
C LEU A 208 0.62 29.14 45.46
N ILE A 209 1.10 29.83 44.42
CA ILE A 209 1.45 31.26 44.50
C ILE A 209 0.21 32.10 44.80
N GLY A 210 -0.92 31.79 44.16
CA GLY A 210 -2.20 32.46 44.40
C GLY A 210 -2.66 32.32 45.86
N GLU A 211 -2.59 31.11 46.43
CA GLU A 211 -2.91 30.88 47.84
C GLU A 211 -1.95 31.65 48.77
N PHE A 212 -0.66 31.72 48.43
CA PHE A 212 0.33 32.45 49.21
C PHE A 212 0.16 33.97 49.18
N VAL A 213 -0.40 34.53 48.10
CA VAL A 213 -0.69 35.97 47.97
C VAL A 213 -2.02 36.33 48.63
N TYR A 214 -2.99 35.40 48.66
CA TYR A 214 -4.30 35.64 49.27
C TYR A 214 -4.32 35.42 50.79
N LYS A 215 -3.26 34.81 51.34
CA LYS A 215 -3.09 34.47 52.76
C LYS A 215 -2.14 35.45 53.42
#